data_AF-A0A811SRU5-F1
#
_entry.id   AF-A0A811SRU5-F1
#
_cell.length_a   1.000
_cell.length_b   1.000
_cell.length_c   1.000
_cell.angle_alpha   90.00
_cell.angle_beta   90.00
_cell.angle_gamma   90.00
#
_symmetry.space_group_name_H-M   'P 1'
#
loop_
_entity.id
_entity.type
_entity.pdbx_description
1 polymer ?
#
loop_
_entity_poly.entity_id
_entity_poly.type
_entity_poly.pdbx_seq_one_letter_code
_entity_poly.pdbx_strand_id
1 'polypeptide(L)'
;MKQKDALRIEIDDMEPAVFEALLHFVYTDSLPDDADNNVAMQHLLVAADRYGLDRLRLLCEAKLCHDIDVPTMDTTLALAEQHHCPHLRGACIGFIASRDVLGAVMETDGFKHLITSCPAIMKEILDKVAAVWSNK
;
A
#
# COMPACT_ATOMS: atom_id res chain seq x y z
N MET A 1 1.12 -16.94 29.23
CA MET A 1 1.13 -15.46 29.20
C MET A 1 -0.18 -14.99 29.81
N LYS A 2 -0.12 -14.25 30.93
CA LYS A 2 -1.32 -13.86 31.68
C LYS A 2 -2.02 -12.70 30.96
N GLN A 3 -3.11 -12.97 30.26
CA GLN A 3 -4.12 -11.95 29.99
C GLN A 3 -4.73 -11.61 31.37
N LYS A 4 -4.25 -10.52 31.96
CA LYS A 4 -4.98 -9.83 33.02
C LYS A 4 -6.21 -9.22 32.35
N ASP A 5 -7.39 -9.37 32.94
CA ASP A 5 -8.61 -8.68 32.55
C ASP A 5 -8.39 -7.16 32.53
N ALA A 6 -7.84 -6.66 31.43
CA ALA A 6 -7.76 -5.25 31.13
C ALA A 6 -9.05 -4.91 30.40
N LEU A 7 -10.00 -4.32 31.12
CA LEU A 7 -11.25 -3.77 30.56
C LEU A 7 -11.01 -2.64 29.52
N ARG A 8 -9.75 -2.32 29.22
CA ARG A 8 -9.32 -1.25 28.32
C ARG A 8 -8.11 -1.72 27.53
N ILE A 9 -8.14 -1.47 26.22
CA ILE A 9 -7.04 -1.69 25.29
C ILE A 9 -6.63 -0.31 24.78
N GLU A 10 -5.38 0.07 24.98
CA GLU A 10 -4.81 1.31 24.45
C GLU A 10 -4.27 1.07 23.04
N ILE A 11 -4.50 2.04 22.14
CA ILE A 11 -4.08 2.01 20.74
C ILE A 11 -3.45 3.38 20.44
N ASP A 12 -2.12 3.42 20.37
CA ASP A 12 -1.36 4.67 20.27
C ASP A 12 -0.76 4.89 18.87
N ASP A 13 -0.76 3.85 18.03
CA ASP A 13 -0.04 3.81 16.76
C ASP A 13 -0.96 3.94 15.54
N MET A 14 -2.18 4.43 15.76
CA MET A 14 -3.19 4.58 14.72
C MET A 14 -3.91 5.91 14.86
N GLU A 15 -4.13 6.58 13.73
CA GLU A 15 -4.94 7.78 13.70
C GLU A 15 -6.41 7.42 14.01
N PRO A 16 -7.13 8.23 14.81
CA PRO A 16 -8.52 7.95 15.18
C PRO A 16 -9.45 7.67 14.00
N ALA A 17 -9.28 8.40 12.89
CA ALA A 17 -10.09 8.21 11.67
C ALA A 17 -9.84 6.85 11.01
N VAL A 18 -8.60 6.36 11.00
CA VAL A 18 -8.26 5.03 10.46
C VAL A 18 -8.83 3.93 11.36
N PHE A 19 -8.76 4.12 12.68
CA PHE A 19 -9.34 3.18 13.63
C PHE A 19 -10.86 3.13 13.54
N GLU A 20 -11.52 4.28 13.35
CA GLU A 20 -12.96 4.35 13.09
C GLU A 20 -13.34 3.59 11.82
N ALA A 21 -12.60 3.77 10.73
CA ALA A 21 -12.81 3.02 9.49
C ALA A 21 -12.61 1.50 9.67
N LEU A 22 -11.60 1.09 10.44
CA LEU A 22 -11.36 -0.31 10.77
C LEU A 22 -12.52 -0.90 11.59
N LEU A 23 -12.99 -0.19 12.61
CA LEU A 23 -14.15 -0.61 13.40
C LEU A 23 -15.42 -0.68 12.55
N HIS A 24 -15.67 0.31 11.70
CA HIS A 24 -16.79 0.29 10.77
C HIS A 24 -16.78 -0.99 9.94
N PHE A 25 -15.63 -1.35 9.36
CA PHE A 25 -15.49 -2.59 8.61
C PHE A 25 -15.74 -3.83 9.47
N VAL A 26 -15.17 -3.90 10.68
CA VAL A 26 -15.37 -5.05 11.59
C VAL A 26 -16.85 -5.27 11.92
N TYR A 27 -17.63 -4.20 12.08
CA TYR A 27 -19.04 -4.30 12.45
C TYR A 27 -20.00 -4.44 11.27
N THR A 28 -19.62 -3.97 10.07
CA THR A 28 -20.54 -3.87 8.92
C THR A 28 -20.09 -4.66 7.69
N ASP A 29 -18.85 -5.18 7.69
CA ASP A 29 -18.18 -5.81 6.54
C ASP A 29 -18.08 -4.90 5.30
N SER A 30 -18.15 -3.57 5.52
CA SER A 30 -18.12 -2.54 4.47
C SER A 30 -17.16 -1.40 4.78
N LEU A 31 -16.57 -0.81 3.74
CA LEU A 31 -15.72 0.38 3.86
C LEU A 31 -16.59 1.64 4.05
N PRO A 32 -16.14 2.65 4.81
CA PRO A 32 -16.82 3.94 4.87
C PRO A 32 -16.83 4.63 3.50
N ASP A 33 -17.89 5.36 3.18
CA ASP A 33 -18.02 6.08 1.90
C ASP A 33 -16.91 7.13 1.69
N ASP A 34 -16.41 7.73 2.78
CA ASP A 34 -15.35 8.74 2.75
C ASP A 34 -13.92 8.14 2.71
N ALA A 35 -13.78 6.81 2.66
CA ALA A 35 -12.49 6.12 2.56
C ALA A 35 -11.91 6.13 1.13
N ASP A 36 -12.06 7.25 0.42
CA ASP A 36 -11.68 7.37 -0.99
C ASP A 36 -10.28 8.00 -1.19
N ASN A 37 -9.59 8.33 -0.09
CA ASN A 37 -8.23 8.87 -0.12
C ASN A 37 -7.19 7.76 -0.07
N ASN A 38 -6.26 7.74 -1.04
CA ASN A 38 -5.12 6.83 -1.09
C ASN A 38 -4.29 6.78 0.21
N VAL A 39 -4.07 7.92 0.88
CA VAL A 39 -3.32 7.96 2.14
C VAL A 39 -4.09 7.27 3.26
N ALA A 40 -5.40 7.50 3.36
CA ALA A 40 -6.24 6.81 4.33
C ALA A 40 -6.29 5.30 4.04
N MET A 41 -6.34 4.91 2.77
CA MET A 41 -6.34 3.51 2.35
C MET A 41 -5.00 2.82 2.65
N GLN A 42 -3.87 3.50 2.49
CA GLN A 42 -2.55 3.03 2.92
C GLN A 42 -2.52 2.77 4.42
N HIS A 43 -2.97 3.71 5.25
CA HIS A 43 -3.01 3.50 6.70
C HIS A 43 -3.97 2.39 7.10
N LEU A 44 -5.11 2.26 6.42
CA LEU A 44 -6.07 1.18 6.66
C LEU A 44 -5.51 -0.18 6.25
N LEU A 45 -4.69 -0.26 5.20
CA LEU A 45 -3.97 -1.48 4.82
C LEU A 45 -3.02 -1.92 5.93
N VAL A 46 -2.22 -0.99 6.47
CA VAL A 46 -1.30 -1.26 7.60
C VAL A 46 -2.08 -1.76 8.82
N ALA A 47 -3.20 -1.10 9.13
CA ALA A 47 -4.09 -1.47 10.22
C ALA A 47 -4.69 -2.88 10.01
N ALA A 48 -5.19 -3.17 8.81
CA ALA A 48 -5.78 -4.46 8.47
C ALA A 48 -4.77 -5.60 8.60
N ASP A 49 -3.54 -5.39 8.12
CA ASP A 49 -2.45 -6.36 8.26
C ASP A 49 -2.09 -6.60 9.73
N ARG A 50 -1.96 -5.52 10.53
CA ARG A 50 -1.66 -5.59 11.96
C ARG A 50 -2.69 -6.39 12.76
N TYR A 51 -3.97 -6.20 12.47
CA TYR A 51 -5.07 -6.87 13.18
C TYR A 51 -5.52 -8.19 12.53
N GLY A 52 -4.85 -8.64 11.45
CA GLY A 52 -5.17 -9.90 10.78
C GLY A 52 -6.52 -9.89 10.04
N LEU A 53 -6.96 -8.72 9.56
CA LEU A 53 -8.20 -8.53 8.80
C LEU A 53 -7.96 -8.74 7.31
N ASP A 54 -7.77 -10.00 6.89
CA ASP A 54 -7.35 -10.34 5.52
C ASP A 54 -8.29 -9.80 4.42
N ARG A 55 -9.61 -9.88 4.62
CA ARG A 55 -10.59 -9.35 3.66
C ARG A 55 -10.46 -7.84 3.48
N LEU A 56 -10.28 -7.10 4.58
CA LEU A 56 -10.07 -5.65 4.54
C LEU A 56 -8.76 -5.32 3.82
N ARG A 57 -7.68 -6.04 4.16
CA ARG A 57 -6.37 -5.86 3.52
C ARG A 57 -6.45 -6.02 2.00
N LEU A 58 -7.15 -7.05 1.52
CA LEU A 58 -7.37 -7.29 0.08
C LEU A 58 -8.21 -6.18 -0.57
N LEU A 59 -9.20 -5.63 0.12
CA LEU A 59 -9.99 -4.50 -0.39
C LEU A 59 -9.14 -3.23 -0.50
N CYS A 60 -8.32 -2.94 0.51
CA CYS A 60 -7.36 -1.84 0.46
C CYS A 60 -6.36 -2.03 -0.69
N GLU A 61 -5.83 -3.25 -0.84
CA GLU A 61 -4.94 -3.62 -1.94
C GLU A 61 -5.60 -3.35 -3.30
N ALA A 62 -6.83 -3.81 -3.50
CA ALA A 62 -7.57 -3.62 -4.75
C ALA A 62 -7.83 -2.15 -5.08
N LYS A 63 -8.18 -1.34 -4.07
CA LYS A 63 -8.42 0.09 -4.25
C LYS A 63 -7.14 0.85 -4.59
N LEU A 64 -6.05 0.58 -3.87
CA LEU A 64 -4.74 1.16 -4.15
C LEU A 64 -4.19 0.73 -5.52
N CYS A 65 -4.52 -0.48 -6.00
CA CYS A 65 -4.16 -0.91 -7.36
C CYS A 65 -4.88 -0.09 -8.44
N HIS A 66 -6.13 0.33 -8.19
CA HIS A 66 -6.95 1.08 -9.14
C HIS A 66 -6.56 2.55 -9.18
N ASP A 67 -6.33 3.14 -8.00
CA ASP A 67 -6.10 4.57 -7.81
C ASP A 67 -4.59 4.88 -7.65
N ILE A 68 -3.73 4.28 -8.49
CA ILE A 68 -2.29 4.51 -8.40
C ILE A 68 -1.93 5.94 -8.83
N ASP A 69 -1.31 6.69 -7.91
CA ASP A 69 -0.86 8.07 -8.13
C ASP A 69 0.66 8.22 -8.00
N VAL A 70 1.28 9.05 -8.86
CA VAL A 70 2.71 9.38 -8.78
C VAL A 70 3.15 9.90 -7.41
N PRO A 71 2.46 10.87 -6.75
CA PRO A 71 2.90 11.40 -5.46
C PRO A 71 2.86 10.38 -4.31
N THR A 72 1.99 9.37 -4.38
CA THR A 72 1.85 8.34 -3.35
C THR A 72 2.52 7.02 -3.76
N MET A 73 3.15 6.98 -4.94
CA MET A 73 3.68 5.74 -5.50
C MET A 73 4.78 5.13 -4.63
N ASP A 74 5.74 5.94 -4.21
CA ASP A 74 6.88 5.47 -3.43
C ASP A 74 6.43 4.87 -2.08
N THR A 75 5.48 5.52 -1.41
CA THR A 75 4.92 5.02 -0.15
C THR A 75 4.04 3.78 -0.39
N THR A 76 3.24 3.76 -1.45
CA THR A 76 2.38 2.60 -1.80
C THR A 76 3.22 1.36 -2.09
N LEU A 77 4.30 1.51 -2.87
CA LEU A 77 5.20 0.41 -3.21
C LEU A 77 5.97 -0.09 -1.98
N ALA A 78 6.48 0.81 -1.14
CA ALA A 78 7.15 0.43 0.11
C ALA A 78 6.19 -0.34 1.05
N LEU A 79 4.94 0.11 1.18
CA LEU A 79 3.91 -0.58 1.96
C LEU A 79 3.58 -1.96 1.39
N ALA A 80 3.47 -2.07 0.06
CA ALA A 80 3.20 -3.36 -0.58
C ALA A 80 4.32 -4.38 -0.34
N GLU A 81 5.57 -3.94 -0.26
CA GLU A 81 6.69 -4.80 0.12
C GLU A 81 6.63 -5.20 1.60
N GLN A 82 6.43 -4.22 2.49
CA GLN A 82 6.42 -4.43 3.93
C GLN A 82 5.28 -5.33 4.40
N HIS A 83 4.10 -5.20 3.80
CA HIS A 83 2.89 -5.94 4.18
C HIS A 83 2.60 -7.14 3.27
N HIS A 84 3.56 -7.50 2.40
CA HIS A 84 3.46 -8.64 1.50
C HIS A 84 2.20 -8.65 0.63
N CYS A 85 1.92 -7.53 -0.04
CA CYS A 85 0.81 -7.35 -0.97
C CYS A 85 1.29 -7.51 -2.43
N PRO A 86 1.28 -8.73 -3.00
CA PRO A 86 1.92 -9.00 -4.29
C PRO A 86 1.18 -8.36 -5.47
N HIS A 87 -0.14 -8.18 -5.40
CA HIS A 87 -0.90 -7.58 -6.50
C HIS A 87 -0.62 -6.09 -6.56
N LEU A 88 -0.64 -5.40 -5.41
CA LEU A 88 -0.30 -3.99 -5.33
C LEU A 88 1.13 -3.71 -5.75
N ARG A 89 2.08 -4.54 -5.28
CA ARG A 89 3.48 -4.45 -5.71
C ARG A 89 3.61 -4.58 -7.23
N GLY A 90 2.95 -5.58 -7.82
CA GLY A 90 2.94 -5.79 -9.27
C GLY A 90 2.33 -4.63 -10.04
N ALA A 91 1.22 -4.06 -9.55
CA ALA A 91 0.56 -2.90 -10.14
C ALA A 91 1.45 -1.65 -10.10
N CYS A 92 2.08 -1.38 -8.95
CA CYS A 92 3.05 -0.31 -8.77
C CYS A 92 4.24 -0.44 -9.75
N ILE A 93 4.87 -1.61 -9.83
CA ILE A 93 5.99 -1.85 -10.75
C ILE A 93 5.54 -1.67 -12.21
N GLY A 94 4.34 -2.15 -12.56
CA GLY A 94 3.77 -1.98 -13.90
C GLY A 94 3.52 -0.51 -14.25
N PHE A 95 3.02 0.28 -13.29
CA PHE A 95 2.79 1.71 -13.45
C PHE A 95 4.11 2.46 -13.64
N ILE A 96 5.12 2.19 -12.81
CA ILE A 96 6.47 2.78 -12.92
C ILE A 96 7.11 2.43 -14.27
N ALA A 97 6.94 1.19 -14.76
CA ALA A 97 7.53 0.75 -16.03
C ALA A 97 6.88 1.39 -17.28
N SER A 98 5.78 2.13 -17.12
CA SER A 98 5.15 2.84 -18.24
C SER A 98 5.99 4.04 -18.70
N ARG A 99 6.03 4.28 -20.02
CA ARG A 99 6.91 5.30 -20.63
C ARG A 99 6.67 6.71 -20.09
N ASP A 100 5.41 7.05 -19.82
CA ASP A 100 5.02 8.40 -19.44
C ASP A 100 5.29 8.69 -17.95
N VAL A 101 5.45 7.63 -17.14
CA VAL A 101 5.59 7.73 -15.69
C VAL A 101 7.04 7.53 -15.24
N LEU A 102 7.80 6.64 -15.89
CA LEU A 102 9.15 6.28 -15.45
C LEU A 102 10.05 7.50 -15.24
N GLY A 103 10.07 8.42 -16.20
CA GLY A 103 10.90 9.63 -16.10
C GLY A 103 10.52 10.52 -14.93
N ALA A 104 9.23 10.69 -14.65
CA ALA A 104 8.75 11.50 -13.54
C ALA A 104 9.06 10.85 -12.18
N VAL A 105 8.87 9.53 -12.07
CA VAL A 105 9.15 8.77 -10.84
C VAL A 105 10.65 8.76 -10.52
N MET A 106 11.52 8.63 -11.52
CA MET A 106 12.98 8.61 -11.29
C MET A 106 13.53 9.90 -10.66
N GLU A 107 12.87 11.04 -10.87
CA GLU A 107 13.27 12.32 -10.29
C GLU A 107 12.83 12.48 -8.82
N THR A 108 11.85 11.70 -8.37
CA THR A 108 11.34 11.77 -7.00
C THR A 108 12.38 11.27 -5.98
N ASP A 109 12.44 11.93 -4.83
CA ASP A 109 13.33 11.48 -3.75
C ASP A 109 12.87 10.16 -3.13
N GLY A 110 11.55 9.91 -3.12
CA GLY A 110 11.00 8.65 -2.63
C GLY A 110 11.47 7.45 -3.45
N PHE A 111 11.54 7.57 -4.78
CA PHE A 111 12.08 6.51 -5.64
C PHE A 111 13.58 6.27 -5.39
N LYS A 112 14.39 7.33 -5.21
CA LYS A 112 15.81 7.20 -4.86
C LYS A 112 15.99 6.47 -3.52
N HIS A 113 15.17 6.81 -2.53
CA HIS A 113 15.15 6.11 -1.25
C HIS A 113 14.72 4.65 -1.39
N LEU A 114 13.70 4.37 -2.21
CA LEU A 114 13.20 3.02 -2.44
C LEU A 114 14.28 2.10 -3.02
N ILE A 115 15.01 2.55 -4.05
CA ILE A 115 16.10 1.76 -4.65
C ILE A 115 17.23 1.51 -3.65
N THR A 116 17.51 2.49 -2.79
CA THR A 116 18.56 2.38 -1.77
C THR A 116 18.16 1.35 -0.70
N SER A 117 16.90 1.34 -0.28
CA SER A 117 16.38 0.40 0.72
C SER A 117 16.21 -1.01 0.16
N CYS A 118 15.76 -1.14 -1.09
CA CYS A 118 15.44 -2.41 -1.73
C CYS A 118 15.98 -2.49 -3.17
N PRO A 119 17.29 -2.77 -3.35
CA PRO A 119 17.90 -2.80 -4.69
C PRO A 119 17.30 -3.85 -5.64
N ALA A 120 16.69 -4.92 -5.11
CA ALA A 120 16.05 -5.97 -5.90
C ALA A 120 14.88 -5.44 -6.76
N ILE A 121 14.15 -4.42 -6.28
CA ILE A 121 13.03 -3.82 -7.01
C ILE A 121 13.52 -3.21 -8.33
N MET A 122 14.69 -2.57 -8.33
CA MET A 122 15.24 -1.95 -9.54
C MET A 122 15.40 -2.97 -10.66
N LYS A 123 15.88 -4.17 -10.34
CA LYS A 123 16.01 -5.24 -11.33
C LYS A 123 14.65 -5.62 -11.92
N GLU A 124 13.64 -5.77 -11.09
CA GLU A 124 12.29 -6.12 -11.55
C GLU A 124 11.64 -5.01 -12.39
N ILE A 125 11.84 -3.74 -12.01
CA ILE A 125 11.41 -2.60 -12.82
C ILE A 125 12.09 -2.64 -14.19
N LEU A 126 13.41 -2.86 -14.24
CA LEU A 126 14.14 -2.95 -15.51
C LEU A 126 13.68 -4.12 -16.37
N ASP A 127 13.46 -5.30 -15.77
CA ASP A 127 12.92 -6.47 -16.46
C ASP A 127 11.52 -6.16 -17.03
N LYS A 128 10.68 -5.44 -16.28
CA LYS A 128 9.37 -5.01 -16.75
C LYS A 128 9.44 -3.94 -17.84
N VAL A 129 10.32 -2.96 -17.70
CA VAL A 129 10.56 -1.93 -18.72
C VAL A 129 11.00 -2.59 -20.03
N ALA A 130 11.95 -3.53 -19.97
CA ALA A 130 12.42 -4.28 -21.13
C ALA A 130 11.27 -5.05 -21.80
N ALA A 131 10.42 -5.73 -21.01
CA ALA A 131 9.27 -6.47 -21.53
C ALA A 131 8.19 -5.55 -22.15
N VAL A 132 7.87 -4.42 -21.51
CA VAL A 132 6.85 -3.47 -21.98
C VAL A 132 7.33 -2.75 -23.24
N TRP A 133 8.61 -2.39 -23.32
CA TRP A 133 9.15 -1.61 -24.43
C TRP A 133 9.53 -2.48 -25.63
N SER A 134 9.78 -3.77 -25.45
CA SER A 134 10.07 -4.71 -26.55
C SER A 134 8.82 -5.23 -27.26
N ASN A 135 7.64 -5.10 -26.67
CA ASN A 135 6.36 -5.59 -27.21
C ASN A 135 5.66 -4.59 -28.15
N LYS A 136 6.41 -3.66 -28.77
CA LYS A 136 5.86 -2.65 -29.68
C LYS A 136 6.78 -2.38 -30.86
#